data_AF-A0AAQ3JXS1-F1
#
_entry.id   AF-A0AAQ3JXS1-F1
#
_cell.length_a   1.000
_cell.length_b   1.000
_cell.length_c   1.000
_cell.angle_alpha   90.00
_cell.angle_beta   90.00
_cell.angle_gamma   90.00
#
_symmetry.space_group_name_H-M   'P 1'
#
loop_
_entity.id
_entity.type
_entity.pdbx_description
1 polymer ?
#
loop_
_entity_poly.entity_id
_entity_poly.type
_entity_poly.pdbx_seq_one_letter_code
_entity_poly.pdbx_strand_id
1 'polypeptide(L)'
;MSLSADIRGSYTRVRAHLLKISGKGIRVCAKITAAKLRELKKMNSEATFLLESARPKSIPLSPLSSQASASSPSASELDSRKRRATGPLVKAFNMQARETLDLEIARMFYSSGLPFHLARNLYFVKAFSYATNNYIDDYVPPGDNKLRTTLLEKEREHVERIDD
;
A
#
# COMPACT_ATOMS: atom_id res chain seq x y z
N MET A 1 -36.30 33.71 -13.99
CA MET A 1 -35.31 33.20 -13.01
C MET A 1 -35.82 31.86 -12.49
N SER A 2 -35.13 30.74 -12.75
CA SER A 2 -35.51 29.45 -12.16
C SER A 2 -34.27 28.69 -11.70
N LEU A 3 -34.41 28.15 -10.50
CA LEU A 3 -33.40 27.80 -9.51
C LEU A 3 -32.35 26.81 -10.00
N SER A 4 -31.09 27.10 -9.68
CA SER A 4 -30.00 26.14 -9.68
C SER A 4 -30.31 25.08 -8.61
N ALA A 5 -30.66 23.86 -9.04
CA ALA A 5 -30.79 22.75 -8.11
C ALA A 5 -29.44 22.54 -7.43
N ASP A 6 -29.41 22.82 -6.12
CA ASP A 6 -28.25 22.65 -5.26
C ASP A 6 -27.91 21.15 -5.20
N ILE A 7 -26.94 20.71 -6.01
CA ILE A 7 -26.50 19.31 -5.99
C ILE A 7 -25.57 19.15 -4.79
N ARG A 8 -26.17 18.98 -3.61
CA ARG A 8 -25.48 18.41 -2.44
C ARG A 8 -25.22 16.93 -2.72
N GLY A 9 -24.13 16.65 -3.42
CA GLY A 9 -23.76 15.31 -3.84
C GLY A 9 -22.27 15.06 -3.75
N SER A 10 -21.90 13.82 -3.41
CA SER A 10 -20.51 13.35 -3.46
C SER A 10 -19.89 13.57 -4.84
N TYR A 11 -18.56 13.66 -4.91
CA TYR A 11 -17.81 13.81 -6.16
C TYR A 11 -18.32 12.88 -7.28
N THR A 12 -18.59 11.61 -6.96
CA THR A 12 -19.11 10.61 -7.90
C THR A 12 -20.47 11.00 -8.49
N ARG A 13 -21.37 11.57 -7.68
CA ARG A 13 -22.68 12.07 -8.13
C ARG A 13 -22.54 13.30 -9.02
N VAL A 14 -21.70 14.26 -8.62
CA VAL A 14 -21.44 15.48 -9.41
C VAL A 14 -20.81 15.11 -10.76
N ARG A 15 -19.83 14.20 -10.77
CA ARG A 15 -19.20 13.67 -11.99
C ARG A 15 -20.22 13.03 -12.92
N ALA A 16 -21.09 12.17 -12.40
CA ALA A 16 -22.13 11.51 -13.21
C ALA A 16 -23.15 12.51 -13.79
N HIS A 17 -23.55 13.52 -12.99
CA HIS A 17 -24.47 14.58 -13.41
C HIS A 17 -23.89 15.41 -14.57
N LEU A 18 -22.64 15.88 -14.44
CA LEU A 18 -22.00 16.76 -15.42
C LEU A 18 -21.59 16.01 -16.70
N LEU A 19 -21.06 14.80 -16.58
CA LEU A 19 -20.57 14.00 -17.72
C LEU A 19 -21.65 13.18 -18.43
N LYS A 20 -22.91 13.28 -17.97
CA LYS A 20 -24.07 12.53 -18.46
C LYS A 20 -23.85 11.01 -18.42
N ILE A 21 -23.31 10.50 -17.31
CA ILE A 21 -23.07 9.06 -17.10
C ILE A 21 -24.36 8.41 -16.59
N SER A 22 -24.88 7.43 -17.33
CA SER A 22 -26.09 6.68 -16.97
C SER A 22 -25.83 5.67 -15.83
N GLY A 23 -26.91 5.21 -15.18
CA GLY A 23 -26.83 4.13 -14.17
C GLY A 23 -26.26 4.54 -12.81
N LYS A 24 -26.12 5.84 -12.51
CA LYS A 24 -25.60 6.35 -11.22
C LYS A 24 -26.66 6.97 -10.31
N GLY A 25 -27.95 6.72 -10.59
CA GLY A 25 -29.08 7.15 -9.75
C GLY A 25 -29.22 8.69 -9.63
N ILE A 26 -28.64 9.46 -10.56
CA ILE A 26 -28.73 10.91 -10.59
C ILE A 26 -29.12 11.38 -11.99
N ARG A 27 -29.98 12.41 -12.06
CA ARG A 27 -30.39 13.01 -13.33
C ARG A 27 -29.19 13.66 -14.01
N VAL A 28 -29.17 13.67 -15.34
CA VAL A 28 -28.12 14.34 -16.13
C VAL A 28 -28.33 15.86 -16.16
N CYS A 29 -27.26 16.63 -16.32
CA CYS A 29 -27.37 18.08 -16.44
C CYS A 29 -27.95 18.50 -17.80
N ALA A 30 -29.09 19.19 -17.78
CA ALA A 30 -29.67 19.78 -18.99
C ALA A 30 -28.95 21.06 -19.46
N LYS A 31 -28.23 21.75 -18.55
CA LYS A 31 -27.58 23.05 -18.84
C LYS A 31 -26.23 22.93 -19.56
N ILE A 32 -25.69 21.72 -19.71
CA ILE A 32 -24.39 21.50 -20.36
C ILE A 32 -24.57 21.35 -21.88
N THR A 33 -23.92 22.25 -22.61
CA THR A 33 -23.81 22.22 -24.07
C THR A 33 -22.88 21.09 -24.55
N ALA A 34 -23.02 20.66 -25.81
CA ALA A 34 -22.21 19.59 -26.38
C ALA A 34 -20.70 19.92 -26.41
N ALA A 35 -20.35 21.18 -26.66
CA ALA A 35 -18.96 21.64 -26.62
C ALA A 35 -18.36 21.49 -25.21
N LYS A 36 -19.07 21.98 -24.20
CA LYS A 36 -18.65 21.91 -22.80
C LYS A 36 -18.61 20.47 -22.26
N LEU A 37 -19.51 19.62 -22.74
CA LEU A 37 -19.48 18.19 -22.43
C LEU A 37 -18.21 17.50 -22.95
N ARG A 38 -17.79 17.81 -24.19
CA ARG A 38 -16.56 17.26 -24.77
C ARG A 38 -15.33 17.69 -23.97
N GLU A 39 -15.26 18.97 -23.62
CA GLU A 39 -14.20 19.53 -22.80
C GLU A 39 -14.13 18.86 -21.42
N LEU A 40 -15.25 18.78 -20.71
CA LEU A 40 -15.34 18.11 -19.40
C LEU A 40 -14.96 16.63 -19.46
N LYS A 41 -15.36 15.92 -20.53
CA LYS A 41 -14.97 14.52 -20.73
C LYS A 41 -13.47 14.38 -20.95
N LYS A 42 -12.85 15.27 -21.74
CA LYS A 42 -11.40 15.30 -21.97
C LYS A 42 -10.63 15.54 -20.67
N MET A 43 -11.00 16.57 -19.91
CA MET A 43 -10.37 16.85 -18.62
C MET A 43 -10.54 15.70 -17.63
N ASN A 44 -11.73 15.08 -17.59
CA ASN A 44 -11.94 13.92 -16.73
C ASN A 44 -11.07 12.73 -17.16
N SER A 45 -10.94 12.44 -18.46
CA SER A 45 -10.09 11.33 -18.94
C SER A 45 -8.61 11.56 -18.64
N GLU A 46 -8.14 12.80 -18.80
CA GLU A 46 -6.77 13.19 -18.49
C GLU A 46 -6.49 13.05 -16.99
N ALA A 47 -7.39 13.56 -16.14
CA ALA A 47 -7.27 13.40 -14.69
C ALA A 47 -7.28 11.92 -14.26
N THR A 48 -8.15 11.08 -14.85
CA THR A 48 -8.17 9.64 -14.54
C THR A 48 -6.90 8.94 -15.01
N PHE A 49 -6.37 9.34 -16.18
CA PHE A 49 -5.12 8.79 -16.71
C PHE A 49 -3.92 9.18 -15.83
N LEU A 50 -3.86 10.41 -15.34
CA LEU A 50 -2.82 10.86 -14.41
C LEU A 50 -2.88 10.06 -13.10
N LEU A 51 -4.07 9.86 -12.53
CA LEU A 51 -4.23 9.04 -11.33
C LEU A 51 -3.82 7.57 -11.56
N GLU A 52 -4.12 7.02 -12.73
CA GLU A 52 -3.81 5.63 -13.05
C GLU A 52 -2.34 5.40 -13.41
N SER A 53 -1.71 6.35 -14.10
CA SER A 53 -0.28 6.33 -14.44
C SER A 53 0.63 6.74 -13.27
N ALA A 54 0.10 7.48 -12.30
CA ALA A 54 0.75 7.79 -11.03
C ALA A 54 0.63 6.66 -10.00
N ARG A 55 0.01 5.52 -10.33
CA ARG A 55 0.11 4.33 -9.48
C ARG A 55 1.59 4.01 -9.27
N PRO A 56 2.02 3.71 -8.04
CA PRO A 56 3.42 3.42 -7.76
C PRO A 56 3.89 2.27 -8.65
N LYS A 57 4.76 2.57 -9.61
CA LYS A 57 5.48 1.54 -10.35
C LYS A 57 6.49 0.95 -9.36
N SER A 58 6.34 -0.32 -9.02
CA SER A 58 7.31 -1.02 -8.17
C SER A 58 8.64 -1.07 -8.91
N ILE A 59 9.56 -0.18 -8.56
CA ILE A 59 10.93 -0.27 -9.04
C ILE A 59 11.53 -1.50 -8.33
N PRO A 60 12.09 -2.50 -9.02
CA PRO A 60 12.69 -3.65 -8.34
C PRO A 60 13.84 -3.20 -7.43
N LEU A 61 14.08 -3.90 -6.33
CA LEU A 61 15.28 -3.66 -5.52
C LEU A 61 16.51 -3.88 -6.39
N SER A 62 17.53 -3.04 -6.26
CA SER A 62 18.81 -3.27 -6.93
C SER A 62 19.29 -4.68 -6.60
N PRO A 63 19.74 -5.49 -7.59
CA PRO A 63 20.24 -6.82 -7.31
C PRO A 63 21.39 -6.71 -6.31
N LEU A 64 21.28 -7.44 -5.19
CA LEU A 64 22.36 -7.55 -4.23
C LEU A 64 23.54 -8.19 -4.97
N SER A 65 24.61 -7.41 -5.23
CA SER A 65 25.77 -7.89 -5.99
C SER A 65 26.50 -8.97 -5.19
N SER A 66 26.11 -10.22 -5.39
CA SER A 66 26.89 -11.40 -5.06
C SER A 66 27.38 -11.97 -6.38
N GLN A 67 28.59 -11.61 -6.80
CA GLN A 67 29.28 -12.38 -7.82
C GLN A 67 29.48 -13.80 -7.29
N ALA A 68 28.70 -14.75 -7.78
CA ALA A 68 29.08 -16.16 -7.90
C ALA A 68 28.15 -16.83 -8.92
N SER A 69 28.52 -16.69 -10.19
CA SER A 69 28.16 -17.65 -11.23
C SER A 69 28.71 -19.04 -10.88
N ALA A 70 27.84 -20.05 -10.76
CA ALA A 70 28.09 -21.43 -11.19
C ALA A 70 26.88 -22.34 -10.93
N SER A 71 26.25 -22.78 -12.04
CA SER A 71 25.74 -24.15 -12.29
C SER A 71 24.94 -24.91 -11.21
N SER A 72 23.71 -25.28 -11.55
CA SER A 72 23.02 -26.49 -11.06
C SER A 72 23.96 -27.70 -11.01
N PRO A 73 23.76 -28.65 -10.08
CA PRO A 73 22.94 -29.80 -10.44
C PRO A 73 22.05 -30.38 -9.32
N SER A 74 20.97 -31.02 -9.79
CA SER A 74 20.29 -32.22 -9.30
C SER A 74 19.95 -32.42 -7.82
N ALA A 75 18.65 -32.66 -7.61
CA ALA A 75 18.07 -33.31 -6.44
C ALA A 75 18.75 -34.64 -6.08
N SER A 76 19.02 -34.83 -4.78
CA SER A 76 19.00 -36.13 -4.11
C SER A 76 18.74 -35.95 -2.60
N GLU A 77 17.57 -36.43 -2.18
CA GLU A 77 17.29 -37.31 -1.03
C GLU A 77 18.02 -37.13 0.33
N LEU A 78 17.17 -37.08 1.37
CA LEU A 78 17.32 -37.67 2.72
C LEU A 78 18.44 -37.15 3.68
N ASP A 79 18.03 -36.60 4.83
CA ASP A 79 17.97 -37.35 6.10
C ASP A 79 17.90 -36.41 7.33
N SER A 80 17.15 -36.87 8.31
CA SER A 80 16.80 -36.17 9.54
C SER A 80 17.91 -36.23 10.58
N ARG A 81 18.67 -35.15 10.84
CA ARG A 81 19.27 -34.98 12.18
C ARG A 81 19.68 -33.55 12.57
N LYS A 82 18.82 -32.95 13.40
CA LYS A 82 19.13 -32.08 14.55
C LYS A 82 20.63 -31.85 14.82
N ARG A 83 21.20 -30.77 14.31
CA ARG A 83 22.37 -30.09 14.88
C ARG A 83 22.18 -28.59 14.77
N ARG A 84 22.24 -27.88 15.90
CA ARG A 84 22.37 -26.43 15.99
C ARG A 84 23.56 -26.00 15.13
N ALA A 85 23.31 -25.58 13.90
CA ALA A 85 24.33 -25.13 12.98
C ALA A 85 24.46 -23.60 13.07
N THR A 86 25.20 -23.11 14.07
CA THR A 86 25.69 -21.73 14.08
C THR A 86 26.90 -21.61 13.16
N GLY A 87 26.76 -22.02 11.89
CA GLY A 87 27.83 -22.03 10.89
C GLY A 87 27.95 -20.70 10.14
N PRO A 88 29.09 -20.43 9.47
CA PRO A 88 29.30 -19.22 8.64
C PRO A 88 28.20 -19.00 7.59
N LEU A 89 27.64 -20.08 7.03
CA LEU A 89 26.57 -20.04 6.05
C LEU A 89 25.26 -19.49 6.63
N VAL A 90 24.83 -19.95 7.80
CA VAL A 90 23.63 -19.44 8.49
C VAL A 90 23.81 -17.97 8.88
N LYS A 91 25.04 -17.57 9.25
CA LYS A 91 25.36 -16.15 9.47
C LYS A 91 25.23 -15.34 8.17
N ALA A 92 25.70 -15.85 7.04
CA ALA A 92 25.59 -15.17 5.75
C ALA A 92 24.12 -14.98 5.32
N PHE A 93 23.28 -16.01 5.44
CA PHE A 93 21.84 -15.89 5.17
C PHE A 93 21.14 -14.89 6.10
N ASN A 94 21.52 -14.89 7.39
CA ASN A 94 20.99 -13.90 8.32
C ASN A 94 21.44 -12.47 7.98
N MET A 95 22.64 -12.27 7.45
CA MET A 95 23.09 -10.95 6.98
C MET A 95 22.30 -10.52 5.74
N GLN A 96 22.16 -11.39 4.74
CA GLN A 96 21.41 -11.10 3.53
C GLN A 96 19.93 -10.79 3.81
N ALA A 97 19.28 -11.56 4.68
CA ALA A 97 17.89 -11.33 5.07
C ALA A 97 17.72 -9.98 5.78
N ARG A 98 18.68 -9.59 6.64
CA ARG A 98 18.68 -8.28 7.30
C ARG A 98 18.85 -7.15 6.31
N GLU A 99 19.83 -7.24 5.41
CA GLU A 99 20.04 -6.24 4.37
C GLU A 99 18.80 -6.08 3.47
N THR A 100 18.16 -7.19 3.11
CA THR A 100 16.92 -7.16 2.30
C THR A 100 15.81 -6.44 3.05
N LEU A 101 15.62 -6.73 4.34
CA LEU A 101 14.62 -6.06 5.17
C LEU A 101 14.91 -4.56 5.33
N ASP A 102 16.18 -4.20 5.56
CA ASP A 102 16.62 -2.80 5.66
C ASP A 102 16.32 -2.02 4.38
N LEU A 103 16.56 -2.63 3.21
CA LEU A 103 16.25 -2.04 1.90
C LEU A 103 14.74 -1.84 1.69
N GLU A 104 13.91 -2.80 2.08
CA GLU A 104 12.45 -2.67 1.98
C GLU A 104 11.91 -1.58 2.92
N ILE A 105 12.43 -1.51 4.15
CA ILE A 105 12.11 -0.44 5.08
C ILE A 105 12.53 0.91 4.49
N ALA A 106 13.78 1.04 4.02
CA ALA A 106 14.27 2.28 3.43
C ALA A 106 13.41 2.73 2.23
N ARG A 107 13.01 1.79 1.37
CA ARG A 107 12.12 2.06 0.24
C ARG A 107 10.75 2.55 0.70
N MET A 108 10.18 2.00 1.77
CA MET A 108 8.94 2.51 2.36
C MET A 108 9.08 3.98 2.78
N PHE A 109 10.19 4.35 3.43
CA PHE A 109 10.46 5.74 3.82
C PHE A 109 10.58 6.67 2.60
N TYR A 110 11.41 6.32 1.62
CA TYR A 110 11.69 7.19 0.47
C TYR A 110 10.50 7.31 -0.49
N SER A 111 9.75 6.23 -0.71
CA SER A 111 8.60 6.25 -1.62
C SER A 111 7.38 6.94 -1.02
N SER A 112 7.18 6.83 0.30
CA SER A 112 6.01 7.39 0.98
C SER A 112 6.28 8.73 1.67
N GLY A 113 7.52 9.22 1.64
CA GLY A 113 7.91 10.48 2.27
C GLY A 113 7.78 10.45 3.80
N LEU A 114 8.04 9.31 4.43
CA LEU A 114 7.94 9.18 5.89
C LEU A 114 9.10 9.91 6.57
N PRO A 115 8.85 10.61 7.70
CA PRO A 115 9.89 11.36 8.38
C PRO A 115 10.83 10.41 9.18
N PHE A 116 12.14 10.62 9.13
CA PHE A 116 13.13 9.66 9.67
C PHE A 116 13.03 9.41 11.19
N HIS A 117 12.55 10.38 11.97
CA HIS A 117 12.29 10.17 13.40
C HIS A 117 11.26 9.05 13.68
N LEU A 118 10.42 8.66 12.71
CA LEU A 118 9.52 7.51 12.82
C LEU A 118 10.27 6.20 13.06
N ALA A 119 11.50 6.05 12.53
CA ALA A 119 12.31 4.86 12.76
C ALA A 119 12.68 4.65 14.25
N ARG A 120 12.61 5.73 15.05
CA ARG A 120 12.84 5.69 16.51
C ARG A 120 11.55 5.48 17.31
N ASN A 121 10.40 5.47 16.67
CA ASN A 121 9.12 5.27 17.35
C ASN A 121 9.06 3.84 17.91
N LEU A 122 8.70 3.70 19.20
CA LEU A 122 8.64 2.40 19.87
C LEU A 122 7.68 1.42 19.17
N TYR A 123 6.57 1.90 18.62
CA TYR A 123 5.60 1.07 17.90
C TYR A 123 6.15 0.60 16.55
N PHE A 124 6.93 1.45 15.86
CA PHE A 124 7.63 1.05 14.63
C PHE A 124 8.61 -0.10 14.90
N VAL A 125 9.47 0.04 15.92
CA VAL A 125 10.44 -0.99 16.30
C VAL A 125 9.74 -2.27 16.76
N LYS A 126 8.67 -2.14 17.56
CA LYS A 126 7.87 -3.30 18.01
C LYS A 126 7.20 -4.04 16.86
N ALA A 127 6.67 -3.34 15.85
CA ALA A 127 6.00 -3.97 14.72
C ALA A 127 6.95 -4.88 13.92
N PHE A 128 8.12 -4.37 13.55
CA PHE A 128 9.11 -5.17 12.82
C PHE A 128 9.72 -6.25 13.69
N SER A 129 10.00 -5.97 14.97
CA SER A 129 10.47 -7.00 15.91
C SER A 129 9.47 -8.16 16.03
N TYR A 130 8.17 -7.85 16.13
CA TYR A 130 7.12 -8.86 16.16
C TYR A 130 7.08 -9.67 14.86
N ALA A 131 7.10 -8.99 13.70
CA ALA A 131 7.09 -9.65 12.40
C ALA A 131 8.31 -10.55 12.15
N THR A 132 9.50 -10.16 12.60
CA THR A 132 10.72 -10.98 12.43
C THR A 132 10.79 -12.18 13.38
N ASN A 133 10.08 -12.11 14.51
CA ASN A 133 10.10 -13.16 15.52
C ASN A 133 8.90 -14.13 15.40
N ASN A 134 7.84 -13.74 14.72
CA ASN A 134 6.61 -14.51 14.60
C ASN A 134 6.29 -14.74 13.12
N TYR A 135 6.44 -15.98 12.66
CA TYR A 135 5.96 -16.38 11.34
C TYR A 135 4.44 -16.52 11.38
N ILE A 136 3.74 -15.73 10.57
CA ILE A 136 2.29 -15.79 10.42
C ILE A 136 2.00 -16.07 8.96
N ASP A 137 1.49 -17.27 8.69
CA ASP A 137 1.18 -17.73 7.35
C ASP A 137 0.05 -16.87 6.74
N ASP A 138 0.20 -16.52 5.46
CA ASP A 138 -0.73 -15.68 4.69
C ASP A 138 -1.08 -14.30 5.32
N TYR A 139 -0.25 -13.80 6.25
CA TYR A 139 -0.49 -12.49 6.83
C TYR A 139 -0.26 -11.36 5.83
N VAL A 140 -1.29 -10.51 5.67
CA VAL A 140 -1.22 -9.29 4.87
C VAL A 140 -1.34 -8.08 5.81
N PRO A 141 -0.40 -7.11 5.76
CA PRO A 141 -0.50 -5.87 6.51
C PRO A 141 -1.85 -5.15 6.28
N PRO A 142 -2.37 -4.44 7.30
CA PRO A 142 -3.67 -3.77 7.18
C PRO A 142 -3.66 -2.68 6.12
N GLY A 143 -4.65 -2.69 5.22
CA GLY A 143 -4.86 -1.65 4.22
C GLY A 143 -5.54 -0.38 4.78
N ASP A 144 -5.59 0.68 3.96
CA ASP A 144 -6.09 2.02 4.33
C ASP A 144 -7.47 2.01 5.01
N ASN A 145 -8.45 1.32 4.43
CA ASN A 145 -9.80 1.24 5.02
C ASN A 145 -9.79 0.60 6.41
N LYS A 146 -9.00 -0.46 6.60
CA LYS A 146 -8.91 -1.18 7.88
C LYS A 146 -8.28 -0.31 8.96
N LEU A 147 -7.24 0.46 8.59
CA LEU A 147 -6.58 1.43 9.45
C LEU A 147 -7.52 2.56 9.89
N ARG A 148 -8.26 3.17 8.96
CA ARG A 148 -9.13 4.32 9.25
C ARG A 148 -10.43 3.99 9.97
N THR A 149 -10.84 2.71 9.96
CA THR A 149 -12.11 2.29 10.54
C THR A 149 -11.87 1.33 11.71
N THR A 150 -11.76 0.03 11.44
CA THR A 150 -11.78 -1.01 12.47
C THR A 150 -10.63 -0.92 13.47
N LEU A 151 -9.41 -0.58 13.04
CA LEU A 151 -8.26 -0.50 13.95
C LEU A 151 -8.29 0.80 14.76
N LEU A 152 -8.75 1.90 14.15
CA LEU A 152 -8.94 3.16 14.86
C LEU A 152 -10.03 3.06 15.94
N GLU A 153 -11.14 2.37 15.64
CA GLU A 153 -12.21 2.12 16.60
C GLU A 153 -11.73 1.28 17.79
N LYS A 154 -10.98 0.20 17.53
CA LYS A 154 -10.37 -0.62 18.59
C LYS A 154 -9.39 0.17 19.46
N GLU A 155 -8.61 1.05 18.85
CA GLU A 155 -7.69 1.91 19.60
C GLU A 155 -8.45 2.91 20.47
N ARG A 156 -9.50 3.55 19.93
CA ARG A 156 -10.37 4.46 20.69
C ARG A 156 -10.97 3.77 21.91
N GLU A 157 -11.60 2.61 21.72
CA GLU A 157 -12.19 1.85 22.82
C GLU A 157 -11.15 1.41 23.85
N HIS A 158 -9.91 1.14 23.42
CA HIS A 158 -8.83 0.77 24.33
C HIS A 158 -8.41 1.93 25.22
N VAL A 159 -8.28 3.13 24.65
CA VAL A 159 -7.96 4.35 25.40
C VAL A 159 -9.09 4.69 26.37
N GLU A 160 -10.35 4.68 25.91
CA GLU A 160 -11.53 4.96 26.75
C GLU A 160 -11.58 4.04 27.98
N ARG A 161 -11.30 2.75 27.83
CA ARG A 161 -11.25 1.79 28.95
C ARG A 161 -10.09 1.98 29.92
N ILE A 162 -9.01 2.65 29.51
CA ILE A 162 -7.88 2.95 30.39
C ILE A 162 -8.17 4.20 31.23
N ASP A 163 -8.99 5.11 30.68
CA ASP A 163 -9.34 6.37 31.32
C ASP A 163 -10.52 6.26 32.33
N ASP A 164 -11.25 5.13 32.31
CA ASP A 164 -12.30 4.74 33.29
C ASP A 164 -11.73 4.00 34.52
#